data_AF-A0A1F2WYU1-F1
#
_entry.id   AF-A0A1F2WYU1-F1
#
_cell.length_a   1.000
_cell.length_b   1.000
_cell.length_c   1.000
_cell.angle_alpha   90.00
_cell.angle_beta   90.00
_cell.angle_gamma   90.00
#
_symmetry.space_group_name_H-M   'P 1'
#
loop_
_entity.id
_entity.type
_entity.pdbx_description
1 polymer ?
#
loop_
_entity_poly.entity_id
_entity_poly.type
_entity_poly.pdbx_seq_one_letter_code
_entity_poly.pdbx_strand_id
1 'polypeptide(L)'
;MGLMDKLTAGVERAAQEMDKAFDKGKTKVGEIQTEMQMDGLAKKLGYLVFDFYRGREIDQALRQKYLDDLARLEDQLLQARAEAAAKREADAAAKAAEQQPETAADGGSEPPAGA
;
A
#
# COMPACT_ATOMS: atom_id res chain seq x y z
N MET A 1 6.77 -13.12 34.34
CA MET A 1 6.02 -13.55 33.13
C MET A 1 6.62 -14.85 32.62
N GLY A 2 5.79 -15.87 32.44
CA GLY A 2 6.22 -17.25 32.23
C GLY A 2 6.74 -17.50 30.81
N LEU A 3 7.55 -18.56 30.65
CA LEU A 3 8.08 -18.99 29.35
C LEU A 3 6.97 -19.23 28.31
N MET A 4 5.79 -19.68 28.78
CA MET A 4 4.60 -19.85 27.95
C MET A 4 4.04 -18.52 27.43
N ASP A 5 4.02 -17.45 28.23
CA ASP A 5 3.57 -16.12 27.76
C ASP A 5 4.43 -15.59 26.61
N LYS A 6 5.75 -15.84 26.65
CA LYS A 6 6.67 -15.45 25.57
C LYS A 6 6.47 -16.27 24.29
N LEU A 7 6.08 -17.53 24.42
CA LEU A 7 5.77 -18.39 23.28
C LEU A 7 4.49 -17.90 22.59
N THR A 8 3.43 -17.65 23.36
CA THR A 8 2.15 -17.14 22.84
C THR A 8 2.32 -15.76 22.18
N ALA A 9 3.06 -14.86 22.82
CA ALA A 9 3.39 -13.55 22.26
C ALA A 9 4.26 -13.63 20.99
N GLY A 10 5.10 -14.67 20.86
CA GLY A 10 5.88 -14.94 19.65
C GLY A 10 5.01 -15.44 18.50
N VAL A 11 4.03 -16.29 18.79
CA VAL A 11 3.05 -16.80 17.81
C VAL A 11 2.13 -15.67 17.33
N GLU A 12 1.63 -14.83 18.24
CA GLU A 12 0.79 -13.68 17.87
C GLU A 12 1.56 -12.66 17.02
N ARG A 13 2.83 -12.37 17.34
CA ARG A 13 3.68 -11.53 16.49
C ARG A 13 3.92 -12.15 15.11
N ALA A 14 4.19 -13.45 15.05
CA ALA A 14 4.40 -14.14 13.77
C ALA A 14 3.14 -14.13 12.90
N ALA A 15 1.96 -14.35 13.48
CA ALA A 15 0.68 -14.25 12.79
C ALA A 15 0.43 -12.84 12.23
N GLN A 16 0.63 -11.81 13.06
CA GLN A 16 0.47 -10.41 12.62
C GLN A 16 1.45 -10.02 11.51
N GLU A 17 2.69 -10.51 11.52
CA GLU A 17 3.66 -10.23 10.45
C GLU A 17 3.32 -10.97 9.15
N MET A 18 2.82 -12.20 9.24
CA MET A 18 2.34 -12.96 8.08
C MET A 18 1.14 -12.29 7.41
N ASP A 19 0.15 -11.85 8.19
CA ASP A 19 -1.03 -11.17 7.67
C ASP A 19 -0.65 -9.85 6.96
N LYS A 20 0.24 -9.06 7.56
CA LYS A 20 0.75 -7.82 6.95
C LYS A 20 1.51 -8.06 5.66
N ALA A 21 2.29 -9.14 5.57
CA ALA A 21 3.01 -9.49 4.34
C ALA A 21 2.07 -9.97 3.24
N PHE A 22 1.04 -10.73 3.60
CA PHE A 22 0.03 -11.23 2.68
C PHE A 22 -0.82 -10.11 2.08
N ASP A 23 -1.25 -9.15 2.89
CA ASP A 23 -2.01 -7.99 2.42
C ASP A 23 -1.18 -7.10 1.49
N LYS A 24 0.10 -6.86 1.81
CA LYS A 24 1.03 -6.17 0.90
C LYS A 24 1.19 -6.91 -0.43
N GLY A 25 1.24 -8.24 -0.40
CA GLY A 25 1.29 -9.09 -1.59
C GLY A 25 0.05 -8.91 -2.47
N LYS A 26 -1.15 -8.98 -1.89
CA LYS A 26 -2.41 -8.78 -2.61
C LYS A 26 -2.52 -7.39 -3.23
N THR A 27 -2.18 -6.34 -2.48
CA THR A 27 -2.21 -4.96 -3.00
C THR A 27 -1.28 -4.82 -4.20
N LYS A 28 -0.06 -5.37 -4.11
CA LYS A 28 0.91 -5.27 -5.20
C LYS A 28 0.51 -6.10 -6.43
N VAL A 29 -0.11 -7.26 -6.25
CA VAL A 29 -0.68 -8.03 -7.36
C VAL A 29 -1.80 -7.25 -8.05
N GLY A 30 -2.65 -6.56 -7.28
CA GLY A 30 -3.67 -5.67 -7.82
C GLY A 30 -3.08 -4.52 -8.64
N GLU A 31 -2.03 -3.86 -8.15
CA GLU A 31 -1.30 -2.81 -8.90
C GLU A 31 -0.74 -3.36 -10.22
N ILE A 32 -0.06 -4.51 -10.19
CA ILE A 32 0.51 -5.14 -11.39
C ILE A 32 -0.60 -5.48 -12.39
N GLN A 33 -1.75 -5.99 -11.92
CA GLN A 33 -2.86 -6.31 -12.81
C GLN A 33 -3.42 -5.06 -13.50
N THR A 34 -3.56 -3.95 -12.76
CA THR A 34 -3.98 -2.65 -13.32
C THR A 34 -2.98 -2.14 -14.35
N GLU A 35 -1.68 -2.20 -14.06
CA GLU A 35 -0.62 -1.80 -14.99
C GLU A 35 -0.63 -2.66 -16.26
N MET A 36 -0.81 -3.97 -16.15
CA MET A 36 -0.95 -4.86 -17.32
C MET A 36 -2.18 -4.53 -18.18
N GLN A 37 -3.29 -4.13 -17.56
CA GLN A 37 -4.48 -3.68 -18.28
C GLN A 37 -4.23 -2.37 -19.03
N MET A 38 -3.56 -1.42 -18.37
CA MET A 38 -3.15 -0.15 -18.98
C MET A 38 -2.23 -0.38 -20.18
N ASP A 39 -1.21 -1.23 -20.04
CA ASP A 39 -0.31 -1.62 -21.13
C ASP A 39 -1.07 -2.23 -22.32
N GLY A 40 -2.07 -3.07 -22.03
CA GLY A 40 -2.93 -3.66 -23.04
C GLY A 40 -3.75 -2.63 -23.81
N LEU A 41 -4.32 -1.65 -23.11
CA LEU A 41 -5.09 -0.56 -23.73
C LEU A 41 -4.19 0.41 -24.49
N ALA A 42 -3.03 0.78 -23.94
CA ALA A 42 -2.04 1.63 -24.60
C ALA A 42 -1.57 1.01 -25.92
N LYS A 43 -1.33 -0.31 -25.96
CA LYS A 43 -1.01 -1.02 -27.21
C LYS A 43 -2.13 -0.94 -28.23
N LYS A 44 -3.39 -1.18 -27.82
CA LYS A 44 -4.55 -1.08 -28.72
C LYS A 44 -4.71 0.34 -29.27
N LEU A 45 -4.54 1.35 -28.43
CA LEU A 45 -4.58 2.75 -28.84
C LEU A 45 -3.43 3.08 -29.82
N GLY A 46 -2.22 2.58 -29.55
CA GLY A 46 -1.07 2.72 -30.44
C GLY A 46 -1.32 2.10 -31.82
N TYR A 47 -1.96 0.92 -31.88
CA TYR A 47 -2.35 0.32 -33.16
C TYR A 47 -3.40 1.14 -33.91
N LEU A 48 -4.38 1.73 -33.21
CA LEU A 48 -5.32 2.66 -33.85
C LEU A 48 -4.58 3.85 -34.45
N VAL A 49 -3.66 4.47 -33.72
CA VAL A 49 -2.86 5.58 -34.24
C VAL A 49 -1.98 5.14 -35.42
N PHE A 50 -1.41 3.94 -35.37
CA PHE A 50 -0.66 3.40 -36.50
C PHE A 50 -1.53 3.20 -37.74
N ASP A 51 -2.74 2.66 -37.60
CA ASP A 51 -3.69 2.51 -38.70
C ASP A 51 -4.14 3.87 -39.26
N PHE A 52 -4.23 4.92 -38.41
CA PHE A 52 -4.51 6.30 -38.83
C PHE A 52 -3.49 6.77 -39.86
N TYR A 53 -2.21 6.62 -39.53
CA TYR A 53 -1.11 7.07 -40.38
C TYR A 53 -0.99 6.26 -41.67
N ARG A 54 -1.62 5.08 -41.73
CA ARG A 54 -1.77 4.29 -42.95
C ARG A 54 -2.96 4.70 -43.81
N GLY A 55 -3.72 5.72 -43.42
CA GLY A 55 -4.91 6.18 -44.13
C GLY A 55 -6.11 5.26 -43.99
N ARG A 56 -6.13 4.39 -42.97
CA ARG A 56 -7.32 3.58 -42.66
C ARG A 56 -8.32 4.40 -41.85
N GLU A 57 -9.60 4.09 -42.04
CA GLU A 57 -10.65 4.62 -41.18
C GLU A 57 -10.49 4.07 -39.76
N ILE A 58 -10.74 4.95 -38.79
CA ILE A 58 -10.67 4.62 -37.37
C ILE A 58 -12.02 4.81 -36.75
N ASP A 59 -12.41 3.83 -35.95
CA ASP A 59 -13.52 3.96 -35.03
C ASP A 59 -13.17 4.94 -33.89
N GLN A 60 -13.67 6.16 -34.00
CA GLN A 60 -13.46 7.22 -33.00
C GLN A 60 -14.16 6.91 -31.67
N ALA A 61 -15.26 6.17 -31.68
CA ALA A 61 -15.93 5.76 -30.45
C ALA A 61 -15.08 4.73 -29.69
N LEU A 62 -14.46 3.80 -30.41
CA LEU A 62 -13.53 2.83 -29.82
C LEU A 62 -12.27 3.51 -29.28
N ARG A 63 -11.72 4.49 -30.02
CA ARG A 63 -10.59 5.30 -29.55
C ARG A 63 -10.94 6.04 -28.25
N GLN A 64 -12.09 6.73 -28.22
CA GLN A 64 -12.52 7.46 -27.03
C GLN A 64 -12.69 6.53 -25.83
N LYS A 65 -13.32 5.37 -26.05
CA LYS A 65 -13.47 4.34 -25.02
C LYS A 65 -12.12 3.91 -24.43
N TYR A 66 -11.09 3.68 -25.24
CA TYR A 66 -9.77 3.31 -24.73
C TYR A 66 -9.09 4.43 -23.93
N LEU A 67 -9.31 5.69 -24.29
CA LEU A 67 -8.81 6.83 -23.52
C LEU A 67 -9.53 6.93 -22.17
N ASP A 68 -10.85 6.79 -22.17
CA ASP A 68 -11.66 6.85 -20.94
C ASP A 68 -11.31 5.67 -20.00
N ASP A 69 -11.14 4.47 -20.55
CA ASP A 69 -10.74 3.29 -19.80
C ASP A 69 -9.32 3.44 -19.21
N LEU A 70 -8.39 4.06 -19.94
CA LEU A 70 -7.04 4.37 -19.44
C LEU A 70 -7.08 5.37 -18.28
N ALA A 71 -7.81 6.49 -18.45
CA ALA A 71 -7.95 7.50 -17.41
C ALA A 71 -8.55 6.91 -16.13
N ARG A 72 -9.58 6.05 -16.27
CA ARG A 72 -10.18 5.34 -15.13
C ARG A 72 -9.19 4.43 -14.42
N LEU A 73 -8.36 3.69 -15.16
CA LEU A 73 -7.34 2.81 -14.56
C LEU A 73 -6.22 3.61 -13.89
N GLU A 74 -5.83 4.76 -14.45
CA GLU A 74 -4.88 5.68 -13.84
C GLU A 74 -5.40 6.19 -12.49
N ASP A 75 -6.64 6.64 -12.43
CA ASP A 75 -7.28 7.08 -11.19
C ASP A 75 -7.31 5.96 -10.14
N GLN A 76 -7.67 4.73 -10.56
CA GLN A 76 -7.68 3.56 -9.68
C GLN A 76 -6.28 3.21 -9.16
N LEU A 77 -5.26 3.28 -10.01
CA LEU A 77 -3.88 3.04 -9.64
C LEU A 77 -3.37 4.09 -8.65
N LEU A 78 -3.68 5.37 -8.90
CA LEU A 78 -3.31 6.48 -8.02
C LEU A 78 -3.98 6.35 -6.66
N GLN A 79 -5.27 6.01 -6.63
CA GLN A 79 -6.01 5.77 -5.40
C GLN A 79 -5.41 4.59 -4.62
N ALA A 80 -5.18 3.45 -5.29
CA ALA A 80 -4.58 2.27 -4.65
C ALA A 80 -3.19 2.57 -4.06
N ARG A 81 -2.36 3.33 -4.78
CA ARG A 81 -1.03 3.75 -4.30
C ARG A 81 -1.12 4.72 -3.13
N ALA A 82 -2.07 5.66 -3.14
CA ALA A 82 -2.30 6.58 -2.03
C ALA A 82 -2.78 5.83 -0.76
N GLU A 83 -3.72 4.89 -0.91
CA GLU A 83 -4.18 4.03 0.18
C GLU A 83 -3.05 3.16 0.74
N ALA A 84 -2.21 2.60 -0.13
CA ALA A 84 -1.05 1.82 0.28
C ALA A 84 0.01 2.68 1.01
N ALA A 85 0.23 3.92 0.58
CA ALA A 85 1.12 4.87 1.24
C ALA A 85 0.60 5.25 2.63
N ALA A 86 -0.68 5.63 2.74
CA ALA A 86 -1.31 5.97 4.01
C ALA A 86 -1.26 4.81 5.02
N LYS A 87 -1.50 3.57 4.57
CA LYS A 87 -1.36 2.37 5.42
C LYS A 87 0.08 2.17 5.92
N ARG A 88 1.09 2.40 5.07
CA ARG A 88 2.51 2.30 5.46
C ARG A 88 2.90 3.38 6.48
N GLU A 89 2.39 4.60 6.33
CA GLU A 89 2.62 5.69 7.28
C GLU A 89 1.97 5.39 8.64
N ALA A 90 0.74 4.88 8.65
CA ALA A 90 0.05 4.45 9.86
C ALA A 90 0.79 3.29 10.57
N ASP A 91 1.24 2.29 9.81
CA ASP A 91 2.05 1.18 10.32
C ASP A 91 3.39 1.66 10.90
N ALA A 92 4.04 2.64 10.27
CA ALA A 92 5.30 3.19 10.74
C ALA A 92 5.11 4.00 12.03
N ALA A 93 4.04 4.80 12.11
CA ALA A 93 3.68 5.53 13.32
C ALA A 93 3.34 4.59 14.49
N ALA A 94 2.60 3.50 14.23
CA ALA A 94 2.30 2.48 15.25
C ALA A 94 3.58 1.79 15.76
N LYS A 95 4.51 1.43 14.86
CA LYS A 95 5.80 0.85 15.25
C LYS A 95 6.70 1.82 16.02
N ALA A 96 6.63 3.12 15.73
CA ALA A 96 7.37 4.14 16.47
C ALA A 96 6.79 4.38 17.87
N ALA A 97 5.47 4.29 18.04
CA ALA A 97 4.81 4.37 19.33
C ALA A 97 5.11 3.16 20.23
N GLU A 98 5.21 1.94 19.66
CA GLU A 98 5.62 0.73 20.39
C GLU A 98 7.10 0.73 20.83
N GLN A 99 7.94 1.59 20.23
CA GLN A 99 9.37 1.71 20.53
C GLN A 99 9.70 2.87 21.48
N GLN A 100 8.74 3.70 21.89
CA GLN A 100 8.97 4.66 22.97
C GLN A 100 9.06 3.90 24.30
N PRO A 101 10.22 3.90 24.98
CA PRO A 101 10.28 3.44 26.35
C PRO A 101 9.52 4.44 27.22
N GLU A 102 8.72 3.91 28.16
CA GLU A 102 8.25 4.64 29.34
C GLU A 102 9.39 5.48 29.93
N THR A 103 9.40 6.77 29.62
CA THR A 103 10.27 7.76 30.23
C THR A 103 9.39 8.89 30.75
N ALA A 104 8.42 8.53 31.58
CA ALA A 104 7.76 9.45 32.48
C ALA A 104 7.13 8.66 33.64
N ALA A 105 7.48 9.09 34.86
CA ALA A 105 6.90 8.67 36.14
C ALA A 105 7.43 7.36 36.78
N ASP A 106 8.70 7.36 37.19
CA ASP A 106 8.97 7.13 38.62
C ASP A 106 10.32 7.75 39.02
N GLY A 107 10.34 8.45 40.14
CA GLY A 107 11.49 9.23 40.59
C GLY A 107 11.07 10.49 41.32
N GLY A 108 10.17 10.34 42.29
CA GLY A 108 9.84 11.40 43.23
C GLY A 108 11.09 11.90 43.94
N SER A 109 11.45 13.14 43.70
CA SER A 109 12.46 13.89 44.45
C SER A 109 11.78 14.65 45.57
N GLU A 110 11.81 14.09 46.79
CA GLU A 110 12.15 14.72 48.10
C GLU A 110 11.53 13.91 49.28
N PRO A 111 12.09 13.92 50.51
CA PRO A 111 13.37 14.49 51.00
C PRO A 111 14.22 13.49 51.85
N PRO A 112 15.51 13.75 52.16
CA PRO A 112 16.16 13.07 53.28
C PRO A 112 15.94 13.87 54.58
N ALA A 113 15.27 13.23 55.54
CA ALA A 113 15.32 13.61 56.94
C ALA A 113 16.63 13.08 57.58
N GLY A 114 17.31 13.92 58.36
CA GLY A 114 18.27 13.44 59.37
C GLY A 114 19.38 14.41 59.78
N ALA A 115 19.18 15.10 60.92
CA ALA A 115 20.08 15.29 62.07
C ALA A 115 19.77 16.59 62.81
#